data_AF-A0A8J7TV57-F1
#
_entry.id   AF-A0A8J7TV57-F1
#
_cell.length_a   1.000
_cell.length_b   1.000
_cell.length_c   1.000
_cell.angle_alpha   90.00
_cell.angle_beta   90.00
_cell.angle_gamma   90.00
#
_symmetry.space_group_name_H-M   'P 1'
#
loop_
_entity.id
_entity.type
_entity.pdbx_description
1 polymer ?
#
loop_
_entity_poly.entity_id
_entity_poly.type
_entity_poly.pdbx_seq_one_letter_code
_entity_poly.pdbx_strand_id
1 'polypeptide(L)'
;MSTTEARPAVEVATLGGGCFWCLEAVYEQLQGVSKVESGYTGGSTSNPTYHDVSEGDTGHAEVVQVTFDPSVVSYSDILDVFFAIHDPTTPNRQGNDVGTQYRSIIFYHSPEQLRVAEEKIAQLTADQVFDAPIVTELAPLVRFFPAEKYHQGYFRANPAQPYCQFVVSPKVAKFRKQFARRLKGNSQG
;
A
#
# COMPACT_ATOMS: atom_id res chain seq x y z
N MET A 1 -22.75 24.43 -26.27
CA MET A 1 -22.59 24.47 -24.80
C MET A 1 -21.73 23.27 -24.45
N SER A 2 -20.46 23.51 -24.12
CA SER A 2 -19.51 22.45 -23.75
C SER A 2 -19.73 22.14 -22.28
N THR A 3 -20.32 20.99 -21.96
CA THR A 3 -20.35 20.47 -20.59
C THR A 3 -18.93 20.16 -20.17
N THR A 4 -18.37 20.98 -19.30
CA THR A 4 -17.15 20.63 -18.56
C THR A 4 -17.53 19.48 -17.63
N GLU A 5 -17.22 18.24 -18.02
CA GLU A 5 -17.29 17.11 -17.09
C GLU A 5 -16.40 17.44 -15.89
N ALA A 6 -17.00 17.51 -14.70
CA ALA A 6 -16.24 17.61 -13.46
C ALA A 6 -15.32 16.39 -13.39
N ARG A 7 -14.01 16.62 -13.22
CA ARG A 7 -13.10 15.50 -12.96
C ARG A 7 -13.61 14.76 -11.71
N PRO A 8 -13.69 13.42 -11.73
CA PRO A 8 -14.06 12.68 -10.53
C PRO A 8 -13.11 13.08 -9.39
N ALA A 9 -13.67 13.31 -8.21
CA ALA A 9 -12.89 13.63 -7.02
C ALA A 9 -12.05 12.41 -6.67
N VAL A 10 -10.72 12.52 -6.76
CA VAL A 10 -9.80 11.45 -6.41
C VAL A 10 -9.50 11.45 -4.92
N GLU A 11 -9.27 10.27 -4.36
CA GLU A 11 -8.82 10.06 -2.98
C GLU A 11 -7.39 9.51 -2.94
N VAL A 12 -6.73 9.65 -1.79
CA VAL A 12 -5.37 9.15 -1.55
C VAL A 12 -5.35 8.26 -0.31
N ALA A 13 -4.74 7.09 -0.43
CA ALA A 13 -4.42 6.20 0.68
C ALA A 13 -2.91 6.12 0.88
N THR A 14 -2.42 6.12 2.12
CA THR A 14 -0.99 5.90 2.43
C THR A 14 -0.83 4.63 3.26
N LEU A 15 -0.11 3.64 2.73
CA LEU A 15 -0.09 2.28 3.27
C LEU A 15 1.35 1.74 3.37
N GLY A 16 1.71 1.17 4.52
CA GLY A 16 2.97 0.45 4.77
C GLY A 16 2.70 -0.99 5.18
N GLY A 17 3.45 -1.95 4.65
CA GLY A 17 3.17 -3.38 4.81
C GLY A 17 4.34 -4.27 4.40
N GLY A 18 5.55 -3.83 4.71
CA GLY A 18 6.80 -4.39 4.20
C GLY A 18 7.38 -3.59 3.04
N CYS A 19 8.24 -4.21 2.23
CA CYS A 19 8.88 -3.56 1.10
C CYS A 19 7.86 -2.90 0.16
N PHE A 20 8.01 -1.59 -0.07
CA PHE A 20 7.08 -0.81 -0.89
C PHE A 20 6.99 -1.24 -2.36
N TRP A 21 7.98 -1.95 -2.91
CA TRP A 21 7.97 -2.45 -4.28
C TRP A 21 6.91 -3.54 -4.47
N CYS A 22 6.61 -4.29 -3.40
CA CYS A 22 5.54 -5.27 -3.39
C CYS A 22 4.18 -4.59 -3.49
N LEU A 23 3.98 -3.55 -2.68
CA LEU A 23 2.73 -2.78 -2.62
C LEU A 23 2.51 -2.02 -3.93
N GLU A 24 3.55 -1.34 -4.42
CA GLU A 24 3.52 -0.56 -5.66
C GLU A 24 3.09 -1.43 -6.84
N ALA A 25 3.76 -2.56 -7.04
CA ALA A 25 3.49 -3.47 -8.16
C ALA A 25 2.04 -4.00 -8.17
N VAL A 26 1.43 -4.17 -7.00
CA VAL A 26 0.04 -4.60 -6.87
C VAL A 26 -0.91 -3.46 -7.23
N TYR A 27 -0.77 -2.30 -6.58
CA TYR A 27 -1.69 -1.18 -6.78
C TYR A 27 -1.57 -0.56 -8.18
N GLU A 28 -0.40 -0.62 -8.82
CA GLU A 28 -0.24 -0.19 -10.21
C GLU A 28 -1.20 -0.93 -11.17
N GLN A 29 -1.64 -2.15 -10.81
CA GLN A 29 -2.51 -3.01 -11.61
C GLN A 29 -3.99 -2.95 -11.22
N LEU A 30 -4.34 -2.26 -10.13
CA LEU A 30 -5.72 -2.18 -9.62
C LEU A 30 -6.55 -1.16 -10.40
N GLN A 31 -7.72 -1.58 -10.88
CA GLN A 31 -8.69 -0.71 -11.56
C GLN A 31 -9.16 0.41 -10.63
N GLY A 32 -9.29 1.63 -11.16
CA GLY A 32 -9.60 2.82 -10.38
C GLY A 32 -8.37 3.50 -9.76
N VAL A 33 -7.22 2.83 -9.67
CA VAL A 33 -5.97 3.47 -9.23
C VAL A 33 -5.30 4.20 -10.39
N SER A 34 -5.07 5.51 -10.23
CA SER A 34 -4.48 6.39 -11.25
C SER A 34 -2.99 6.67 -11.01
N LYS A 35 -2.53 6.71 -9.76
CA LYS A 35 -1.13 6.92 -9.39
C LYS A 35 -0.76 6.05 -8.19
N VAL A 36 0.45 5.51 -8.20
CA VAL A 36 1.10 4.92 -7.02
C VAL A 36 2.48 5.53 -6.90
N GLU A 37 2.87 5.94 -5.69
CA GLU A 37 4.17 6.55 -5.42
C GLU A 37 4.76 5.97 -4.14
N SER A 38 5.93 5.34 -4.27
CA SER A 38 6.69 4.83 -3.12
C SER A 38 7.34 5.97 -2.34
N GLY A 39 7.42 5.83 -1.02
CA GLY A 39 8.02 6.85 -0.17
C GLY A 39 8.16 6.45 1.29
N TYR A 40 8.47 7.45 2.11
CA TYR A 40 8.78 7.32 3.52
C TYR A 40 7.90 8.26 4.35
N THR A 41 7.39 7.78 5.49
CA THR A 41 6.58 8.60 6.41
C THR A 41 6.54 7.99 7.83
N GLY A 42 6.03 8.72 8.81
CA GLY A 42 5.88 8.28 10.21
C GLY A 42 7.15 8.33 11.07
N GLY A 43 8.27 8.78 10.52
CA GLY A 43 9.55 8.96 11.23
C GLY A 43 9.80 10.39 11.69
N SER A 44 10.93 10.58 12.36
CA SER A 44 11.35 11.87 12.93
C SER A 44 12.35 12.64 12.07
N THR A 45 13.08 11.94 11.18
CA THR A 45 14.09 12.55 10.31
C THR A 45 13.44 13.38 9.19
N SER A 46 13.96 14.58 8.94
CA SER A 46 13.49 15.40 7.82
C SER A 46 14.21 15.05 6.53
N ASN A 47 13.47 14.89 5.42
CA ASN A 47 14.01 14.55 4.09
C ASN A 47 14.90 13.30 4.08
N PRO A 48 14.40 12.15 4.59
CA PRO A 48 15.17 10.92 4.64
C PRO A 48 15.53 10.41 3.23
N THR A 49 16.72 9.85 3.10
CA THR A 49 17.13 9.05 1.94
C THR A 49 16.83 7.57 2.16
N TYR A 50 16.84 6.77 1.10
CA TYR A 50 16.73 5.31 1.23
C TYR A 50 17.77 4.74 2.19
N HIS A 51 19.01 5.25 2.13
CA HIS A 51 20.08 4.84 3.03
C HIS A 51 19.68 5.04 4.49
N ASP A 52 19.25 6.26 4.85
CA ASP A 52 18.83 6.58 6.22
C ASP A 52 17.69 5.68 6.71
N VAL A 53 16.70 5.41 5.84
CA VAL A 53 15.56 4.55 6.20
C VAL A 53 15.98 3.09 6.34
N SER A 54 16.86 2.61 5.46
CA SER A 54 17.34 1.22 5.47
C SER A 54 18.16 0.88 6.72
N GLU A 55 18.80 1.86 7.34
CA GLU A 55 19.51 1.71 8.63
C GLU A 55 18.54 1.50 9.82
N GLY A 56 17.28 1.93 9.69
CA GLY A 56 16.21 1.66 10.66
C GLY A 56 16.02 2.70 11.78
N ASP A 57 16.94 3.65 11.93
CA ASP A 57 16.94 4.60 13.05
C ASP A 57 16.10 5.87 12.83
N THR A 58 15.54 6.05 11.63
CA THR A 58 14.73 7.25 11.29
C THR A 58 13.29 7.19 11.79
N GLY A 59 12.81 5.98 12.14
CA GLY A 59 11.40 5.71 12.47
C GLY A 59 10.44 5.71 11.26
N HIS A 60 10.93 6.01 10.05
CA HIS A 60 10.10 5.98 8.86
C HIS A 60 9.67 4.56 8.50
N ALA A 61 8.43 4.42 8.05
CA ALA A 61 7.96 3.25 7.30
C ALA A 61 8.22 3.45 5.81
N GLU A 62 8.59 2.39 5.11
CA GLU A 62 8.36 2.28 3.67
C GLU A 62 6.86 2.18 3.42
N VAL A 63 6.36 3.07 2.57
CA VAL A 63 4.93 3.16 2.25
C VAL A 63 4.71 3.40 0.76
N VAL A 64 3.48 3.22 0.32
CA VAL A 64 2.98 3.73 -0.96
C VAL A 64 1.86 4.74 -0.73
N GLN A 65 1.84 5.81 -1.51
CA GLN A 65 0.67 6.66 -1.73
C GLN A 65 -0.09 6.19 -2.96
N VAL A 66 -1.34 5.79 -2.78
CA VAL A 66 -2.22 5.28 -3.82
C VAL A 66 -3.29 6.34 -4.10
N THR A 67 -3.27 6.95 -5.28
CA THR A 67 -4.33 7.85 -5.75
C THR A 67 -5.36 7.07 -6.54
N PHE A 68 -6.63 7.11 -6.14
CA PHE A 68 -7.69 6.31 -6.72
C PHE A 68 -8.99 7.09 -6.92
N ASP A 69 -9.84 6.60 -7.82
CA ASP A 69 -11.19 7.09 -8.05
C ASP A 69 -12.18 6.31 -7.17
N PRO A 70 -12.76 6.94 -6.12
CA PRO A 70 -13.70 6.28 -5.21
C PRO A 70 -15.00 5.84 -5.87
N SER A 71 -15.32 6.34 -7.07
CA SER A 71 -16.48 5.86 -7.85
C SER A 71 -16.21 4.52 -8.54
N VAL A 72 -14.95 4.12 -8.68
CA VAL A 72 -14.52 2.87 -9.33
C VAL A 72 -14.02 1.85 -8.30
N VAL A 73 -13.28 2.30 -7.28
CA VAL A 73 -12.74 1.45 -6.22
C VAL A 73 -12.84 2.18 -4.88
N SER A 74 -13.51 1.60 -3.90
CA SER A 74 -13.68 2.24 -2.60
C SER A 74 -12.42 2.15 -1.74
N TYR A 75 -12.28 3.02 -0.73
CA TYR A 75 -11.20 2.90 0.25
C TYR A 75 -11.22 1.55 0.99
N SER A 76 -12.41 0.99 1.26
CA SER A 76 -12.55 -0.36 1.83
C SER A 76 -11.96 -1.44 0.92
N ASP A 77 -12.15 -1.32 -0.40
CA ASP A 77 -11.56 -2.23 -1.38
C ASP A 77 -10.02 -2.08 -1.46
N ILE A 78 -9.51 -0.85 -1.32
CA ILE A 78 -8.07 -0.61 -1.19
C ILE A 78 -7.54 -1.38 0.03
N LEU A 79 -8.23 -1.32 1.17
CA LEU A 79 -7.84 -2.07 2.37
C LEU A 79 -7.98 -3.59 2.21
N ASP A 80 -8.97 -4.09 1.46
CA ASP A 80 -9.08 -5.52 1.15
C ASP A 80 -7.84 -6.02 0.38
N VAL A 81 -7.37 -5.24 -0.58
CA VAL A 81 -6.12 -5.54 -1.30
C VAL A 81 -4.93 -5.49 -0.34
N PHE A 82 -4.83 -4.45 0.50
CA PHE A 82 -3.77 -4.30 1.49
C PHE A 82 -3.63 -5.52 2.39
N PHE A 83 -4.71 -5.94 3.06
CA PHE A 83 -4.69 -7.08 3.98
C PHE A 83 -4.51 -8.44 3.26
N ALA A 84 -4.77 -8.53 1.96
CA ALA A 84 -4.58 -9.76 1.20
C ALA A 84 -3.11 -10.01 0.77
N ILE A 85 -2.27 -8.98 0.66
CA ILE A 85 -0.95 -9.05 0.01
C ILE A 85 0.25 -8.99 0.95
N HIS A 86 0.02 -8.79 2.25
CA HIS A 86 1.06 -8.84 3.29
C HIS A 86 0.51 -9.54 4.54
N ASP A 87 1.39 -10.00 5.42
CA ASP A 87 1.02 -10.49 6.75
C ASP A 87 0.91 -9.30 7.73
N PRO A 88 -0.30 -8.94 8.22
CA PRO A 88 -0.50 -7.82 9.14
C PRO A 88 -0.31 -8.21 10.61
N THR A 89 0.14 -9.44 10.91
CA THR A 89 0.27 -9.96 12.28
C THR A 89 1.70 -9.94 12.81
N THR A 90 2.67 -9.64 11.93
CA THR A 90 4.10 -9.63 12.28
C THR A 90 4.58 -8.22 12.61
N PRO A 91 4.90 -7.91 13.89
CA PRO A 91 5.38 -6.58 14.25
C PRO A 91 6.76 -6.29 13.64
N ASN A 92 6.90 -5.11 13.02
CA ASN A 92 8.17 -4.62 12.43
C ASN A 92 8.85 -5.63 11.50
N ARG A 93 8.06 -6.37 10.71
CA ARG A 93 8.57 -7.41 9.80
C ARG A 93 7.56 -7.69 8.70
N GLN A 94 8.07 -8.06 7.52
CA GLN A 94 7.31 -8.73 6.49
C GLN A 94 8.13 -9.83 5.83
N GLY A 95 7.81 -11.09 6.13
CA GLY A 95 8.63 -12.22 5.69
C GLY A 95 10.07 -12.10 6.21
N ASN A 96 11.04 -12.04 5.29
CA ASN A 96 12.45 -11.90 5.61
C ASN A 96 12.91 -10.42 5.75
N ASP A 97 12.05 -9.46 5.43
CA ASP A 97 12.35 -8.03 5.58
C ASP A 97 12.05 -7.64 7.04
N VAL A 98 13.09 -7.41 7.84
CA VAL A 98 12.98 -7.16 9.29
C VAL A 98 13.41 -5.73 9.62
N GLY A 99 12.56 -5.00 10.34
CA GLY A 99 12.83 -3.64 10.76
C GLY A 99 11.55 -2.79 10.83
N THR A 100 11.62 -1.69 11.57
CA THR A 100 10.49 -0.76 11.75
C THR A 100 10.03 -0.15 10.44
N GLN A 101 10.93 -0.02 9.45
CA GLN A 101 10.60 0.42 8.10
C GLN A 101 9.65 -0.51 7.36
N TYR A 102 9.55 -1.78 7.79
CA TYR A 102 8.71 -2.81 7.17
C TYR A 102 7.42 -3.11 7.96
N ARG A 103 7.11 -2.31 8.99
CA ARG A 103 5.91 -2.49 9.81
C ARG A 103 4.62 -2.32 9.00
N SER A 104 3.56 -3.01 9.43
CA SER A 104 2.20 -2.80 8.90
C SER A 104 1.61 -1.53 9.50
N ILE A 105 1.25 -0.55 8.67
CA ILE A 105 0.69 0.73 9.10
C ILE A 105 -0.20 1.35 8.02
N ILE A 106 -1.29 1.97 8.44
CA ILE A 106 -2.17 2.80 7.62
C ILE A 106 -2.06 4.24 8.12
N PHE A 107 -1.63 5.14 7.23
CA PHE A 107 -1.65 6.58 7.51
C PHE A 107 -2.92 7.19 6.94
N TYR A 108 -3.90 7.48 7.80
CA TYR A 108 -5.19 8.02 7.38
C TYR A 108 -5.11 9.51 7.04
N HIS A 109 -5.88 9.91 6.02
CA HIS A 109 -5.95 11.30 5.54
C HIS A 109 -7.19 12.04 6.06
N SER A 110 -8.15 11.32 6.64
CA SER A 110 -9.40 11.88 7.15
C SER A 110 -9.97 11.01 8.28
N PRO A 111 -10.91 11.55 9.10
CA PRO A 111 -11.63 10.76 10.10
C PRO A 111 -12.42 9.59 9.48
N GLU A 112 -12.90 9.75 8.24
CA GLU A 112 -13.62 8.69 7.54
C GLU A 112 -12.70 7.53 7.15
N GLN A 113 -11.48 7.82 6.68
CA GLN A 113 -10.48 6.76 6.44
C GLN A 113 -10.10 6.03 7.72
N LEU A 114 -9.94 6.75 8.84
CA LEU A 114 -9.71 6.12 10.14
C LEU A 114 -10.85 5.15 10.50
N ARG A 115 -12.11 5.62 10.43
CA ARG A 115 -13.29 4.80 10.72
C ARG A 115 -13.34 3.54 9.86
N VAL A 116 -13.14 3.66 8.55
CA VAL A 116 -13.17 2.51 7.62
C VAL A 116 -12.02 1.54 7.89
N ALA A 117 -10.84 2.05 8.28
CA ALA A 117 -9.70 1.19 8.65
C ALA A 117 -9.96 0.41 9.95
N GLU A 118 -10.51 1.07 10.98
CA GLU A 118 -10.92 0.44 12.23
C GLU A 118 -11.97 -0.65 11.98
N GLU A 119 -13.00 -0.35 11.19
CA GLU A 119 -14.04 -1.32 10.82
C GLU A 119 -13.48 -2.51 10.04
N LYS A 120 -12.55 -2.28 9.12
CA LYS A 120 -11.90 -3.36 8.38
C LYS A 120 -11.11 -4.28 9.30
N ILE A 121 -10.31 -3.72 10.22
CA ILE A 121 -9.53 -4.51 11.18
C ILE A 121 -10.46 -5.30 12.11
N ALA A 122 -11.53 -4.66 12.60
CA ALA A 122 -12.52 -5.31 13.46
C ALA A 122 -13.23 -6.46 12.73
N GLN A 123 -13.65 -6.26 11.49
CA GLN A 123 -14.28 -7.28 10.65
C GLN A 123 -13.35 -8.48 10.43
N LEU A 124 -12.11 -8.24 10.00
CA LEU A 124 -11.12 -9.32 9.75
C LEU A 124 -10.77 -10.10 11.03
N THR A 125 -10.77 -9.41 12.17
CA THR A 125 -10.55 -10.04 13.49
C THR A 125 -11.75 -10.91 13.88
N ALA A 126 -12.97 -10.42 13.71
CA ALA A 126 -14.19 -11.17 14.00
C ALA A 126 -14.34 -12.40 13.10
N ASP A 127 -13.98 -12.26 11.82
CA ASP A 127 -14.00 -13.34 10.82
C ASP A 127 -12.84 -14.34 10.98
N GLN A 128 -11.92 -14.10 11.91
CA GLN A 128 -10.72 -14.93 12.14
C GLN A 128 -9.91 -15.18 10.86
N VAL A 129 -9.75 -14.14 10.03
CA VAL A 129 -9.04 -14.25 8.74
C VAL A 129 -7.56 -14.56 8.92
N PHE A 130 -6.98 -14.17 10.06
CA PHE A 130 -5.58 -14.41 10.40
C PHE A 130 -5.45 -15.26 11.67
N ASP A 131 -4.44 -16.12 11.70
CA ASP A 131 -4.14 -17.02 12.84
C ASP A 131 -3.67 -16.26 14.10
N ALA A 132 -3.27 -15.00 13.95
CA ALA A 132 -2.78 -14.14 15.01
C ALA A 132 -3.44 -12.74 14.94
N PRO A 133 -3.46 -11.98 16.04
CA PRO A 133 -4.02 -10.64 16.06
C PRO A 133 -3.36 -9.71 15.03
N ILE A 134 -4.16 -8.88 14.37
CA ILE A 134 -3.68 -7.81 13.49
C ILE A 134 -2.94 -6.77 14.33
N VAL A 135 -1.71 -6.45 13.96
CA VAL A 135 -0.86 -5.44 14.62
C VAL A 135 -0.68 -4.17 13.78
N THR A 136 -1.45 -4.03 12.70
CA THR A 136 -1.42 -2.84 11.83
C THR A 136 -1.67 -1.56 12.61
N GLU A 137 -0.71 -0.65 12.57
CA GLU A 137 -0.83 0.67 13.19
C GLU A 137 -1.79 1.58 12.41
N LEU A 138 -2.55 2.42 13.11
CA LEU A 138 -3.34 3.49 12.52
C LEU A 138 -2.81 4.84 13.02
N ALA A 139 -2.37 5.70 12.10
CA ALA A 139 -1.81 7.01 12.46
C ALA A 139 -2.26 8.10 11.47
N PRO A 140 -2.38 9.37 11.87
CA PRO A 140 -2.65 10.44 10.92
C PRO A 140 -1.44 10.65 9.99
N LEU A 141 -1.68 10.89 8.70
CA LEU A 141 -0.61 11.34 7.83
C LEU A 141 -0.17 12.77 8.21
N VAL A 142 1.07 12.91 8.68
CA VAL A 142 1.66 14.23 8.96
C VAL A 142 2.44 14.75 7.75
N ARG A 143 3.32 13.92 7.19
CA ARG A 143 4.18 14.29 6.06
C ARG A 143 4.61 13.08 5.25
N PHE A 144 4.63 13.21 3.93
CA PHE A 144 5.12 12.18 3.02
C PHE A 144 6.39 12.66 2.31
N PHE A 145 7.39 11.78 2.24
CA PHE A 145 8.62 12.00 1.50
C PHE A 145 8.69 11.01 0.33
N PRO A 146 8.53 11.45 -0.93
CA PRO A 146 8.68 10.57 -2.08
C PRO A 146 10.06 9.92 -2.08
N ALA A 147 10.11 8.61 -2.30
CA ALA A 147 11.36 7.88 -2.47
C ALA A 147 12.02 8.28 -3.80
N GLU A 148 13.31 8.02 -3.90
CA GLU A 148 14.13 8.32 -5.07
C GLU A 148 13.55 7.69 -6.33
N LYS A 149 13.76 8.35 -7.48
CA LYS A 149 13.15 7.94 -8.76
C LYS A 149 13.41 6.49 -9.16
N TYR A 150 14.55 5.92 -8.74
CA TYR A 150 14.89 4.54 -9.07
C TYR A 150 14.05 3.51 -8.30
N HIS A 151 13.37 3.90 -7.21
CA HIS A 151 12.41 3.04 -6.51
C HIS A 151 11.03 3.04 -7.16
N GLN A 152 10.71 4.04 -7.99
CA GLN A 152 9.39 4.17 -8.59
C GLN A 152 9.25 3.24 -9.80
N GLY A 153 8.22 2.40 -9.82
CA GLY A 153 8.00 1.37 -10.82
C GLY A 153 9.08 0.29 -10.83
N TYR A 154 9.71 0.01 -9.68
CA TYR A 154 10.91 -0.83 -9.60
C TYR A 154 10.68 -2.22 -10.18
N PHE A 155 9.56 -2.86 -9.83
CA PHE A 155 9.22 -4.21 -10.31
C PHE A 155 9.09 -4.27 -11.84
N ARG A 156 8.43 -3.27 -12.43
CA ARG A 156 8.26 -3.17 -13.89
C ARG A 156 9.60 -2.96 -14.59
N ALA A 157 10.49 -2.15 -14.02
CA ALA A 157 11.79 -1.87 -14.59
C ALA A 157 12.78 -3.03 -14.40
N ASN A 158 12.62 -3.82 -13.34
CA ASN A 158 13.60 -4.82 -12.90
C ASN A 158 12.98 -6.22 -12.68
N PRO A 159 12.16 -6.76 -13.58
CA PRO A 159 11.39 -7.97 -13.31
C PRO A 159 12.27 -9.20 -13.06
N ALA A 160 13.47 -9.25 -13.65
CA ALA A 160 14.40 -10.37 -13.51
C ALA A 160 15.25 -10.34 -12.22
N GLN A 161 15.18 -9.27 -11.42
CA GLN A 161 15.93 -9.20 -10.16
C GLN A 161 15.47 -10.33 -9.21
N PRO A 162 16.39 -11.01 -8.50
CA PRO A 162 16.03 -12.12 -7.62
C PRO A 162 14.94 -11.75 -6.61
N TYR A 163 15.04 -10.56 -5.99
CA TYR A 163 14.01 -10.07 -5.07
C TYR A 163 12.63 -9.95 -5.75
N CYS A 164 12.59 -9.43 -6.98
CA CYS A 164 11.34 -9.33 -7.75
C CYS A 164 10.77 -10.72 -8.10
N GLN A 165 11.61 -11.70 -8.42
CA GLN A 165 11.19 -13.05 -8.76
C GLN A 165 10.67 -13.82 -7.54
N PHE A 166 11.36 -13.74 -6.41
CA PHE A 166 11.07 -14.57 -5.23
C PHE A 166 10.12 -13.92 -4.22
N VAL A 167 10.02 -12.58 -4.20
CA VAL A 167 9.20 -11.86 -3.21
C VAL A 167 8.03 -11.13 -3.86
N VAL A 168 8.29 -10.30 -4.87
CA VAL A 168 7.25 -9.45 -5.49
C VAL A 168 6.30 -10.27 -6.37
N SER A 169 6.85 -11.13 -7.25
CA SER A 169 6.06 -11.89 -8.23
C SER A 169 5.01 -12.81 -7.59
N PRO A 170 5.30 -13.56 -6.51
CA PRO A 170 4.29 -14.37 -5.84
C PRO A 170 3.14 -13.52 -5.26
N LYS A 171 3.44 -12.35 -4.69
CA LYS A 171 2.42 -11.42 -4.16
C LYS A 171 1.54 -10.86 -5.28
N VAL A 172 2.14 -10.45 -6.39
CA VAL A 172 1.41 -10.00 -7.59
C VAL A 172 0.54 -11.12 -8.17
N ALA A 173 1.04 -12.36 -8.22
CA ALA A 173 0.27 -13.52 -8.70
C ALA A 173 -0.93 -13.82 -7.79
N LYS A 174 -0.74 -13.81 -6.46
CA LYS A 174 -1.82 -13.94 -5.47
C LYS A 174 -2.88 -12.86 -5.69
N PHE A 175 -2.47 -11.61 -5.81
CA PHE A 175 -3.35 -10.48 -6.10
C PHE A 175 -4.15 -10.70 -7.39
N ARG A 176 -3.49 -11.01 -8.51
CA ARG A 176 -4.16 -11.25 -9.81
C ARG A 176 -5.20 -12.36 -9.74
N LYS A 177 -4.93 -13.42 -8.98
CA LYS A 177 -5.86 -14.53 -8.79
C LYS A 177 -7.09 -14.12 -7.97
N GLN A 178 -6.87 -13.43 -6.85
CA GLN A 178 -7.94 -13.07 -5.91
C GLN A 178 -8.79 -11.88 -6.37
N PHE A 179 -8.17 -10.92 -7.08
CA PHE A 179 -8.80 -9.67 -7.50
C PHE A 179 -8.92 -9.55 -9.02
N ALA A 180 -9.02 -10.67 -9.75
CA ALA A 180 -9.04 -10.72 -11.21
C ALA A 180 -10.04 -9.71 -11.82
N ARG A 181 -11.26 -9.61 -11.26
CA ARG A 181 -12.30 -8.69 -11.75
C ARG A 181 -11.99 -7.21 -11.56
N ARG A 182 -10.97 -6.87 -10.78
CA ARG A 182 -10.53 -5.50 -10.48
C ARG A 182 -9.17 -5.17 -11.11
N LEU A 183 -8.68 -5.99 -12.04
CA LEU A 183 -7.45 -5.66 -12.77
C LEU A 183 -7.73 -4.58 -13.82
N LYS A 184 -6.80 -3.64 -14.01
CA LYS A 184 -6.83 -2.70 -15.12
C LYS A 184 -6.93 -3.46 -16.45
N GLY A 185 -7.82 -3.00 -17.33
CA GLY A 185 -8.07 -3.63 -18.63
C GLY A 185 -9.06 -4.80 -18.59
N ASN A 186 -9.49 -5.27 -17.41
CA ASN A 186 -10.70 -6.09 -17.30
C ASN A 186 -11.95 -5.20 -17.32
N SER A 187 -12.16 -4.54 -18.46
CA SER A 187 -13.46 -3.97 -18.77
C SER A 187 -14.43 -5.13 -18.94
N GLN A 188 -15.34 -5.34 -17.98
CA GLN A 188 -16.56 -6.06 -18.32
C GLN A 188 -17.29 -5.21 -19.36
N GLY A 189 -17.35 -5.71 -20.59
CA GLY A 189 -18.31 -5.25 -21.58
C GLY A 189 -19.73 -5.63 -21.17
#